data_AF-A0A3M1WV16-F1
#
_entry.id   AF-A0A3M1WV16-F1
#
_cell.length_a   1.000
_cell.length_b   1.000
_cell.length_c   1.000
_cell.angle_alpha   90.00
_cell.angle_beta   90.00
_cell.angle_gamma   90.00
#
_symmetry.space_group_name_H-M   'P 1'
#
loop_
_entity.id
_entity.type
_entity.pdbx_description
1 polymer ?
#
loop_
_entity_poly.entity_id
_entity_poly.type
_entity_poly.pdbx_seq_one_letter_code
_entity_poly.pdbx_strand_id
1 'polypeptide(L)'
;MGGSPRGFWSGHSPGARPEGDEEPALSRGGCEGGGGVLDLLASIRVADVIDILLVAYIVYRILLLIRGTRAVQIITGLALLFGVFLVSRQFGLLTFQWLVGNFLAYIIVIMVILFQNEIRAGLARIGQARFIRSRSEKDEEVLEEIISAIIELSARKRGAILVLERTIGLKDISERGIPVDGKVTRDLILSITHPDSPLHDGAIIISGDRVAAAGVILPINQEVMSLPLRGARHRAALSITYDSDAVSVVISEENGEITLYVEKMEKKVATGDELRLLLYRLFGRRREEKGEESEGEEKPVLSEEEVPEEGKTPAGDTAK
;
A
#
# COMPACT_ATOMS: atom_id res chain seq x y z
N MET A 1 69.20 -5.28 23.92
CA MET A 1 70.56 -4.94 23.42
C MET A 1 70.39 -4.10 22.17
N GLY A 2 70.95 -2.90 22.12
CA GLY A 2 70.85 -1.98 20.98
C GLY A 2 70.81 -0.54 21.46
N GLY A 3 71.98 0.09 21.52
CA GLY A 3 72.22 1.40 22.12
C GLY A 3 71.83 2.61 21.27
N SER A 4 71.74 3.73 21.99
CA SER A 4 71.60 5.13 21.54
C SER A 4 72.67 5.56 20.52
N PRO A 5 72.48 6.69 19.82
CA PRO A 5 73.09 7.92 20.33
C PRO A 5 72.21 9.18 20.26
N ARG A 6 72.70 10.18 20.99
CA ARG A 6 72.13 11.48 21.37
C ARG A 6 72.42 12.57 20.33
N GLY A 7 71.62 13.64 20.39
CA GLY A 7 71.99 15.03 20.11
C GLY A 7 70.86 15.91 20.68
N PHE A 8 70.99 16.60 21.82
CA PHE A 8 71.82 17.77 22.17
C PHE A 8 71.59 18.97 21.28
N TRP A 9 70.74 19.91 21.73
CA TRP A 9 70.96 21.36 21.68
C TRP A 9 70.22 22.01 22.86
N SER A 10 70.87 22.98 23.50
CA SER A 10 70.53 23.64 24.76
C SER A 10 70.60 25.17 24.61
N GLY A 11 69.81 25.91 25.39
CA GLY A 11 70.01 27.34 25.72
C GLY A 11 68.72 28.16 25.61
N HIS A 12 68.00 28.44 26.70
CA HIS A 12 68.13 29.62 27.61
C HIS A 12 68.00 30.98 26.88
N SER A 13 67.06 31.85 27.25
CA SER A 13 67.10 32.62 28.51
C SER A 13 65.74 33.17 28.98
N PRO A 14 65.60 33.48 30.29
CA PRO A 14 64.41 34.07 30.93
C PRO A 14 64.54 35.58 31.16
N GLY A 15 63.40 36.27 31.34
CA GLY A 15 63.34 37.67 31.77
C GLY A 15 62.03 37.97 32.51
N ALA A 16 62.09 37.98 33.84
CA ALA A 16 61.10 38.51 34.79
C ALA A 16 61.16 40.07 34.77
N ARG A 17 60.23 40.93 35.19
CA ARG A 17 59.23 41.05 36.31
C ARG A 17 58.60 42.49 36.15
N PRO A 18 57.83 43.09 37.09
CA PRO A 18 56.62 42.70 37.82
C PRO A 18 55.52 43.83 37.87
N GLU A 19 54.39 43.54 38.54
CA GLU A 19 53.54 44.37 39.44
C GLU A 19 53.32 45.87 39.12
N GLY A 20 52.08 46.30 38.88
CA GLY A 20 51.08 46.80 39.85
C GLY A 20 50.24 47.85 39.08
N ASP A 21 48.94 48.05 39.27
CA ASP A 21 48.24 48.33 40.51
C ASP A 21 46.72 48.13 40.35
N GLU A 22 46.12 47.61 41.43
CA GLU A 22 44.86 48.02 42.04
C GLU A 22 43.47 47.73 41.37
N GLU A 23 42.83 46.71 41.95
CA GLU A 23 41.39 46.51 42.24
C GLU A 23 40.63 47.75 42.79
N PRO A 24 39.32 47.70 43.16
CA PRO A 24 38.14 46.97 42.66
C PRO A 24 36.86 47.85 42.58
N ALA A 25 35.73 47.23 42.23
CA ALA A 25 34.41 47.31 42.93
C ALA A 25 33.17 47.57 42.05
N LEU A 26 32.32 46.52 42.03
CA LEU A 26 30.86 46.50 42.04
C LEU A 26 30.07 47.51 41.19
N SER A 27 29.30 46.98 40.23
CA SER A 27 27.87 47.32 40.18
C SER A 27 27.04 46.19 39.56
N ARG A 28 26.28 45.54 40.45
CA ARG A 28 24.90 45.06 40.34
C ARG A 28 24.31 44.77 38.94
N GLY A 29 23.85 43.53 38.80
CA GLY A 29 22.41 43.22 38.64
C GLY A 29 21.83 43.33 37.23
N GLY A 30 21.39 42.19 36.70
CA GLY A 30 20.54 42.15 35.51
C GLY A 30 20.28 40.73 35.02
N CYS A 31 19.55 39.92 35.81
CA CYS A 31 18.81 38.79 35.26
C CYS A 31 17.56 39.33 34.57
N GLU A 32 17.52 39.37 33.24
CA GLU A 32 16.30 39.25 32.43
C GLU A 32 16.75 38.54 31.14
N GLY A 33 16.49 37.25 30.89
CA GLY A 33 15.25 36.55 31.20
C GLY A 33 14.12 36.99 30.25
N GLY A 34 14.43 37.26 28.98
CA GLY A 34 13.45 37.81 28.04
C GLY A 34 13.71 37.53 26.55
N GLY A 35 14.53 36.54 26.20
CA GLY A 35 14.64 36.03 24.82
C GLY A 35 13.48 35.08 24.51
N GLY A 36 12.26 35.58 24.68
CA GLY A 36 11.03 34.80 24.54
C GLY A 36 10.80 34.37 23.10
N VAL A 37 9.78 33.54 22.90
CA VAL A 37 9.22 33.03 21.64
C VAL A 37 9.23 34.03 20.46
N LEU A 38 9.28 35.34 20.73
CA LEU A 38 9.44 36.44 19.79
C LEU A 38 10.80 36.48 19.05
N ASP A 39 11.92 36.12 19.69
CA ASP A 39 13.24 36.00 19.00
C ASP A 39 13.28 34.77 18.09
N LEU A 40 12.60 33.70 18.49
CA LEU A 40 12.41 32.51 17.64
C LEU A 40 11.55 32.86 16.42
N LEU A 41 10.45 33.60 16.60
CA LEU A 41 9.60 34.08 15.51
C LEU A 41 10.33 35.05 14.55
N ALA A 42 11.23 35.89 15.07
CA ALA A 42 12.00 36.85 14.26
C ALA A 42 13.10 36.20 13.41
N SER A 43 13.51 34.96 13.73
CA SER A 43 14.54 34.20 13.01
C SER A 43 13.99 33.13 12.05
N ILE A 44 12.67 33.01 11.94
CA ILE A 44 12.01 32.06 11.03
C ILE A 44 12.32 32.43 9.59
N ARG A 45 13.03 31.53 8.90
CA ARG A 45 13.25 31.61 7.47
C ARG A 45 12.01 31.10 6.76
N VAL A 46 11.77 31.62 5.54
CA VAL A 46 10.70 31.08 4.66
C VAL A 46 10.87 29.56 4.44
N ALA A 47 12.12 29.07 4.47
CA ALA A 47 12.43 27.64 4.42
C ALA A 47 11.83 26.86 5.61
N ASP A 48 11.86 27.40 6.82
CA ASP A 48 11.32 26.72 8.02
C ASP A 48 9.80 26.62 7.94
N VAL A 49 9.13 27.65 7.41
CA VAL A 49 7.67 27.63 7.18
C VAL A 49 7.29 26.58 6.15
N ILE A 50 8.03 26.50 5.04
CA ILE A 50 7.81 25.50 3.99
C ILE A 50 8.06 24.09 4.53
N ASP A 51 9.11 23.89 5.32
CA ASP A 51 9.43 22.60 5.94
C ASP A 51 8.34 22.16 6.92
N ILE A 52 7.89 23.05 7.82
CA ILE A 52 6.80 22.77 8.75
C ILE A 52 5.51 22.43 7.99
N LEU A 53 5.17 23.17 6.92
CA LEU A 53 4.00 22.88 6.08
C LEU A 53 4.10 21.53 5.39
N LEU A 54 5.28 21.19 4.85
CA LEU A 54 5.53 19.92 4.18
C LEU A 54 5.43 18.75 5.15
N VAL A 55 6.10 18.85 6.31
CA VAL A 55 6.05 17.84 7.37
C VAL A 55 4.62 17.71 7.88
N ALA A 56 3.92 18.81 8.15
CA ALA A 56 2.52 18.79 8.59
C ALA A 56 1.61 18.13 7.56
N TYR A 57 1.79 18.41 6.26
CA TYR A 57 1.03 17.76 5.19
C TYR A 57 1.29 16.25 5.15
N ILE A 58 2.56 15.82 5.22
CA ILE A 58 2.93 14.40 5.23
C ILE A 58 2.34 13.70 6.45
N VAL A 59 2.52 14.27 7.65
CA VAL A 59 1.97 13.74 8.90
C VAL A 59 0.43 13.66 8.82
N TYR A 60 -0.23 14.71 8.33
CA TYR A 60 -1.69 14.71 8.15
C TYR A 60 -2.15 13.59 7.20
N ARG A 61 -1.46 13.40 6.07
CA ARG A 61 -1.77 12.32 5.12
C ARG A 61 -1.56 10.94 5.73
N ILE A 62 -0.48 10.74 6.49
CA ILE A 62 -0.23 9.49 7.23
C ILE A 62 -1.33 9.24 8.27
N LEU A 63 -1.73 10.26 9.04
CA LEU A 63 -2.82 10.14 10.03
C LEU A 63 -4.15 9.79 9.36
N LEU A 64 -4.44 10.37 8.18
CA LEU A 64 -5.64 10.04 7.42
C LEU A 64 -5.64 8.59 6.92
N LEU A 65 -4.46 8.07 6.54
CA LEU A 65 -4.27 6.72 6.00
C LEU A 65 -4.40 5.63 7.09
N ILE A 66 -4.03 5.95 8.32
CA ILE A 66 -4.10 5.02 9.47
C ILE A 66 -5.48 5.10 10.15
N ARG A 67 -6.28 6.15 9.91
CA ARG A 67 -7.59 6.36 10.54
C ARG A 67 -8.53 5.18 10.29
N GLY A 68 -9.08 4.62 11.38
CA GLY A 68 -9.98 3.47 11.33
C GLY A 68 -9.30 2.10 11.44
N THR A 69 -7.97 2.06 11.60
CA THR A 69 -7.22 0.82 11.84
C THR A 69 -7.02 0.56 13.34
N ARG A 70 -6.77 -0.71 13.71
CA ARG A 70 -6.34 -1.08 15.08
C ARG A 70 -5.10 -0.30 15.54
N ALA A 71 -4.24 0.11 14.61
CA ALA A 71 -3.04 0.89 14.91
C ALA A 71 -3.37 2.24 15.57
N VAL A 72 -4.51 2.87 15.25
CA VAL A 72 -4.93 4.14 15.90
C VAL A 72 -5.18 3.94 17.39
N GLN A 73 -5.81 2.82 17.77
CA GLN A 73 -6.08 2.51 19.18
C GLN A 73 -4.77 2.32 19.95
N ILE A 74 -3.80 1.62 19.36
CA ILE A 74 -2.49 1.38 19.95
C ILE A 74 -1.71 2.69 20.09
N ILE A 75 -1.67 3.52 19.03
CA ILE A 75 -0.98 4.82 19.06
C ILE A 75 -1.63 5.75 20.08
N THR A 76 -2.96 5.80 20.15
CA THR A 76 -3.68 6.63 21.13
C THR A 76 -3.43 6.15 22.56
N GLY A 77 -3.41 4.84 22.80
CA GLY A 77 -3.05 4.26 24.09
C GLY A 77 -1.60 4.57 24.49
N LEU A 78 -0.66 4.48 23.55
CA LEU A 78 0.74 4.84 23.79
C LEU A 78 0.90 6.34 24.07
N ALA A 79 0.20 7.21 23.32
CA ALA A 79 0.21 8.65 23.53
C ALA A 79 -0.38 9.03 24.90
N LEU A 80 -1.48 8.39 25.31
CA LEU A 80 -2.06 8.55 26.65
C LEU A 80 -1.06 8.15 27.73
N LEU A 81 -0.44 6.97 27.60
CA LEU A 81 0.56 6.48 28.55
C LEU A 81 1.76 7.42 28.65
N PHE A 82 2.24 7.93 27.50
CA PHE A 82 3.31 8.93 27.45
C PHE A 82 2.90 10.25 28.11
N GLY A 83 1.66 10.70 27.90
CA GLY A 83 1.11 11.87 28.60
C GLY A 83 1.10 11.69 30.12
N VAL A 84 0.65 10.54 30.62
CA VAL A 84 0.67 10.20 32.05
C VAL A 84 2.11 10.17 32.58
N PHE A 85 3.07 9.67 31.81
CA PHE A 85 4.49 9.71 32.16
C PHE A 85 5.03 11.13 32.32
N LEU A 86 4.70 12.05 31.40
CA LEU A 86 5.11 13.46 31.48
C LEU A 86 4.52 14.15 32.72
N VAL A 87 3.23 13.92 32.99
CA VAL A 87 2.55 14.42 34.18
C VAL A 87 3.23 13.87 35.45
N SER A 88 3.48 12.56 35.50
CA SER A 88 4.18 11.94 36.63
C SER A 88 5.56 12.55 36.90
N ARG A 89 6.30 12.91 35.82
CA ARG A 89 7.60 13.55 35.93
C ARG A 89 7.49 14.95 36.54
N GLN A 90 6.47 15.71 36.16
CA GLN A 90 6.21 17.05 36.71
C GLN A 90 5.87 17.00 38.21
N PHE A 91 5.13 15.98 38.65
CA PHE A 91 4.76 15.77 40.05
C PHE A 91 5.83 15.03 40.88
N GLY A 92 6.94 14.60 40.27
CA GLY A 92 8.04 13.95 40.98
C GLY A 92 7.73 12.55 41.53
N LEU A 93 6.76 11.83 40.95
CA LEU A 93 6.40 10.47 41.40
C LEU A 93 7.46 9.45 40.97
N LEU A 94 8.53 9.32 41.75
CA LEU A 94 9.69 8.45 41.45
C LEU A 94 9.30 6.98 41.21
N THR A 95 8.46 6.40 42.06
CA THR A 95 8.04 4.99 41.92
C THR A 95 7.21 4.75 40.66
N PHE A 96 6.32 5.69 40.33
CA PHE A 96 5.49 5.58 39.13
C PHE A 96 6.32 5.79 37.86
N GLN A 97 7.26 6.73 37.89
CA GLN A 97 8.22 6.93 36.80
C GLN A 97 9.06 5.67 36.55
N TRP A 98 9.55 5.03 37.61
CA TRP A 98 10.28 3.76 37.51
C TRP A 98 9.42 2.64 36.94
N LEU A 99 8.16 2.51 37.40
CA LEU A 99 7.23 1.50 36.92
C LEU A 99 6.90 1.68 35.43
N VAL A 100 6.50 2.89 35.03
CA VAL A 100 6.17 3.21 33.64
C VAL A 100 7.40 3.11 32.75
N GLY A 101 8.58 3.52 33.23
CA GLY A 101 9.83 3.37 32.49
C GLY A 101 10.16 1.91 32.17
N ASN A 102 10.01 1.00 33.15
CA ASN A 102 10.17 -0.43 32.92
C ASN A 102 9.13 -0.98 31.94
N PHE A 103 7.86 -0.58 32.07
CA PHE A 103 6.81 -1.00 31.15
C PHE A 103 7.08 -0.51 29.71
N LEU A 104 7.54 0.75 29.55
CA LEU A 104 7.96 1.31 28.27
C LEU A 104 9.18 0.57 27.68
N ALA A 105 10.09 0.03 28.49
CA ALA A 105 11.17 -0.79 27.96
C ALA A 105 10.66 -2.05 27.25
N TYR A 106 9.61 -2.68 27.79
CA TYR A 106 8.96 -3.85 27.19
C TYR A 106 7.99 -3.49 26.05
N ILE A 107 7.49 -2.25 25.99
CA ILE A 107 6.51 -1.84 24.98
C ILE A 107 7.04 -2.01 23.56
N ILE A 108 8.34 -1.79 23.33
CA ILE A 108 8.96 -1.94 22.00
C ILE A 108 8.86 -3.40 21.53
N VAL A 109 9.14 -4.36 22.40
CA VAL A 109 9.05 -5.79 22.06
C VAL A 109 7.60 -6.19 21.79
N ILE A 110 6.67 -5.77 22.66
CA ILE A 110 5.23 -6.03 22.48
C ILE A 110 4.73 -5.39 21.18
N MET A 111 5.18 -4.17 20.86
CA MET A 111 4.85 -3.46 19.64
C MET A 111 5.28 -4.26 18.41
N VAL A 112 6.53 -4.74 18.36
CA VAL A 112 7.03 -5.53 17.23
C VAL A 112 6.22 -6.81 17.04
N ILE A 113 5.85 -7.49 18.13
CA ILE A 113 5.03 -8.71 18.08
C ILE A 113 3.61 -8.39 17.56
N LEU A 114 2.99 -7.32 18.09
CA LEU A 114 1.65 -6.91 17.67
C LEU A 114 1.60 -6.43 16.22
N PHE A 115 2.62 -5.73 15.75
CA PHE A 115 2.73 -5.20 14.39
C PHE A 115 3.44 -6.15 13.41
N GLN A 116 3.72 -7.38 13.82
CA GLN A 116 4.47 -8.33 12.99
C GLN A 116 3.78 -8.60 11.65
N ASN A 117 2.44 -8.70 11.67
CA ASN A 117 1.63 -8.99 10.49
C ASN A 117 1.59 -7.80 9.53
N GLU A 118 1.50 -6.59 10.07
CA GLU A 118 1.44 -5.32 9.34
C GLU A 118 2.78 -5.02 8.67
N ILE A 119 3.90 -5.22 9.38
CA ILE A 119 5.25 -5.07 8.81
C ILE A 119 5.43 -6.07 7.66
N ARG A 120 5.05 -7.33 7.87
CA ARG A 120 5.09 -8.37 6.84
C ARG A 120 4.26 -7.96 5.61
N ALA A 121 3.02 -7.53 5.82
CA ALA A 121 2.12 -7.12 4.74
C ALA A 121 2.65 -5.89 3.99
N GLY A 122 3.19 -4.89 4.69
CA GLY A 122 3.79 -3.71 4.08
C GLY A 122 5.02 -4.02 3.23
N LEU A 123 5.93 -4.86 3.73
CA LEU A 123 7.12 -5.29 3.00
C LEU A 123 6.77 -6.16 1.80
N ALA A 124 5.76 -7.03 1.91
CA ALA A 124 5.27 -7.84 0.80
C ALA A 124 4.80 -6.96 -0.37
N ARG A 125 4.05 -5.88 -0.09
CA ARG A 125 3.60 -4.91 -1.11
C ARG A 125 4.77 -4.23 -1.82
N ILE A 126 5.82 -3.85 -1.07
CA ILE A 126 7.01 -3.21 -1.65
C ILE A 126 7.81 -4.20 -2.52
N GLY A 127 7.95 -5.45 -2.08
CA GLY A 127 8.67 -6.49 -2.81
C GLY A 127 8.01 -6.89 -4.12
N GLN A 128 6.68 -6.89 -4.18
CA GLN A 128 5.92 -7.27 -5.37
C GLN A 128 5.81 -6.14 -6.41
N ALA A 129 5.95 -4.87 -6.03
CA ALA A 129 5.88 -3.74 -6.95
C ALA A 129 6.92 -3.79 -8.10
N ARG A 130 8.04 -4.52 -7.94
CA ARG A 130 9.00 -4.78 -9.03
C ARG A 130 8.63 -5.93 -9.95
N PHE A 131 7.86 -6.92 -9.48
CA PHE A 131 7.53 -8.13 -10.24
C PHE A 131 6.27 -7.99 -11.13
N ILE A 132 5.44 -6.97 -10.89
CA ILE A 132 4.22 -6.68 -11.67
C ILE A 132 4.53 -6.14 -13.09
N ARG A 133 5.80 -5.82 -13.40
CA ARG A 133 6.14 -5.09 -14.64
C ARG A 133 6.19 -5.94 -15.92
N SER A 134 6.16 -7.27 -15.84
CA SER A 134 6.45 -8.17 -16.99
C SER A 134 5.30 -9.11 -17.43
N ARG A 135 4.09 -9.02 -16.85
CA ARG A 135 3.09 -10.11 -16.93
C ARG A 135 1.86 -9.84 -17.83
N SER A 136 1.87 -8.73 -18.58
CA SER A 136 0.66 -8.13 -19.18
C SER A 136 -0.15 -9.01 -20.14
N GLU A 137 0.47 -9.89 -20.94
CA GLU A 137 -0.27 -10.72 -21.90
C GLU A 137 -0.82 -12.01 -21.26
N LYS A 138 -0.06 -12.63 -20.36
CA LYS A 138 -0.47 -13.86 -19.68
C LYS A 138 -1.60 -13.62 -18.68
N ASP A 139 -1.62 -12.45 -18.06
CA ASP A 139 -2.67 -12.09 -17.10
C ASP A 139 -4.04 -11.91 -17.80
N GLU A 140 -4.04 -11.43 -19.04
CA GLU A 140 -5.26 -11.25 -19.85
C GLU A 140 -5.87 -12.61 -20.26
N GLU A 141 -5.04 -13.54 -20.75
CA GLU A 141 -5.46 -14.92 -21.06
C GLU A 141 -6.05 -15.62 -19.82
N VAL A 142 -5.39 -15.50 -18.67
CA VAL A 142 -5.86 -16.07 -17.40
C VAL A 142 -7.19 -15.45 -16.97
N LEU A 143 -7.37 -14.15 -17.13
CA LEU A 143 -8.61 -13.46 -16.78
C LEU A 143 -9.77 -13.96 -17.64
N GLU A 144 -9.55 -14.17 -18.94
CA GLU A 144 -10.57 -14.70 -19.86
C GLU A 144 -10.97 -16.14 -19.51
N GLU A 145 -10.02 -16.98 -19.10
CA GLU A 145 -10.32 -18.34 -18.59
C GLU A 145 -11.20 -18.29 -17.34
N ILE A 146 -10.91 -17.38 -16.41
CA ILE A 146 -11.69 -17.17 -15.18
C ILE A 146 -13.10 -16.65 -15.51
N ILE A 147 -13.22 -15.63 -16.35
CA ILE A 147 -14.49 -15.04 -16.78
C ILE A 147 -15.35 -16.10 -17.45
N SER A 148 -14.77 -16.87 -18.36
CA SER A 148 -15.47 -17.93 -19.09
C SER A 148 -15.98 -19.02 -18.15
N ALA A 149 -15.20 -19.39 -17.13
CA ALA A 149 -15.63 -20.32 -16.09
C ALA A 149 -16.79 -19.76 -15.25
N ILE A 150 -16.71 -18.50 -14.80
CA ILE A 150 -17.75 -17.85 -13.99
C ILE A 150 -19.08 -17.80 -14.75
N ILE A 151 -19.05 -17.37 -16.02
CA ILE A 151 -20.25 -17.28 -16.88
C ILE A 151 -20.91 -18.66 -17.01
N GLU A 152 -20.11 -19.70 -17.22
CA GLU A 152 -20.65 -21.05 -17.35
C GLU A 152 -21.20 -21.61 -16.04
N LEU A 153 -20.52 -21.37 -14.91
CA LEU A 153 -21.02 -21.77 -13.59
C LEU A 153 -22.35 -21.08 -13.28
N SER A 154 -22.46 -19.79 -13.61
CA SER A 154 -23.68 -19.01 -13.50
C SER A 154 -24.80 -19.59 -14.37
N ALA A 155 -24.53 -19.86 -15.64
CA ALA A 155 -25.50 -20.46 -16.57
C ALA A 155 -25.99 -21.84 -16.10
N ARG A 156 -25.10 -22.63 -15.48
CA ARG A 156 -25.40 -23.95 -14.90
C ARG A 156 -25.98 -23.88 -13.48
N LYS A 157 -26.11 -22.68 -12.90
CA LYS A 157 -26.51 -22.45 -11.48
C LYS A 157 -25.69 -23.29 -10.50
N ARG A 158 -24.39 -23.40 -10.75
CA ARG A 158 -23.47 -24.11 -9.86
C ARG A 158 -22.85 -23.13 -8.88
N GLY A 159 -23.11 -23.34 -7.60
CA GLY A 159 -22.55 -22.52 -6.53
C GLY A 159 -21.04 -22.61 -6.49
N ALA A 160 -20.36 -21.47 -6.44
CA ALA A 160 -18.91 -21.42 -6.36
C ALA A 160 -18.43 -20.13 -5.69
N ILE A 161 -17.22 -20.18 -5.14
CA ILE A 161 -16.52 -19.01 -4.60
C ILE A 161 -15.07 -19.04 -5.06
N LEU A 162 -14.67 -18.03 -5.82
CA LEU A 162 -13.33 -17.84 -6.35
C LEU A 162 -12.71 -16.63 -5.67
N VAL A 163 -11.52 -16.78 -5.10
CA VAL A 163 -10.76 -15.68 -4.49
C VAL A 163 -9.50 -15.45 -5.30
N LEU A 164 -9.44 -14.28 -5.93
CA LEU A 164 -8.34 -13.85 -6.78
C LEU A 164 -7.36 -13.01 -5.95
N GLU A 165 -6.15 -13.53 -5.75
CA GLU A 165 -5.07 -12.85 -5.07
C GLU A 165 -4.64 -11.59 -5.85
N ARG A 166 -4.38 -10.51 -5.11
CA ARG A 166 -3.83 -9.25 -5.64
C ARG A 166 -2.47 -8.98 -5.02
N THR A 167 -2.32 -7.88 -4.30
CA THR A 167 -1.02 -7.44 -3.76
C THR A 167 -0.70 -8.13 -2.43
N ILE A 168 -1.73 -8.51 -1.68
CA ILE A 168 -1.58 -9.21 -0.41
C ILE A 168 -1.67 -10.71 -0.70
N GLY A 169 -0.54 -11.39 -0.53
CA GLY A 169 -0.47 -12.83 -0.75
C GLY A 169 -1.44 -13.60 0.14
N LEU A 170 -2.13 -14.59 -0.43
CA LEU A 170 -3.14 -15.39 0.27
C LEU A 170 -2.60 -16.75 0.75
N LYS A 171 -1.27 -16.88 0.88
CA LYS A 171 -0.60 -18.15 1.19
C LYS A 171 -1.15 -18.81 2.46
N ASP A 172 -1.22 -18.05 3.56
CA ASP A 172 -1.72 -18.52 4.86
C ASP A 172 -3.19 -18.99 4.83
N ILE A 173 -3.96 -18.54 3.82
CA ILE A 173 -5.33 -18.97 3.57
C ILE A 173 -5.34 -20.22 2.67
N SER A 174 -4.53 -20.23 1.60
CA SER A 174 -4.42 -21.35 0.66
C SER A 174 -3.95 -22.64 1.34
N GLU A 175 -3.07 -22.56 2.34
CA GLU A 175 -2.56 -23.70 3.10
C GLU A 175 -3.63 -24.44 3.93
N ARG A 176 -4.82 -23.84 4.09
CA ARG A 176 -5.94 -24.45 4.83
C ARG A 176 -6.81 -25.37 3.98
N GLY A 177 -6.66 -25.33 2.65
CA GLY A 177 -7.36 -26.23 1.74
C GLY A 177 -6.43 -27.28 1.14
N ILE A 178 -6.90 -27.88 0.04
CA ILE A 178 -6.13 -28.90 -0.68
C ILE A 178 -5.28 -28.19 -1.74
N PRO A 179 -3.94 -28.34 -1.72
CA PRO A 179 -3.08 -27.73 -2.72
C PRO A 179 -3.38 -28.35 -4.08
N VAL A 180 -3.63 -27.49 -5.07
CA VAL A 180 -3.89 -27.91 -6.46
C VAL A 180 -2.66 -27.65 -7.30
N ASP A 181 -2.10 -26.44 -7.17
CA ASP A 181 -0.92 -25.98 -7.91
C ASP A 181 -1.04 -26.29 -9.43
N GLY A 182 -2.19 -25.95 -10.03
CA GLY A 182 -2.51 -26.15 -11.45
C GLY A 182 -2.56 -24.83 -12.23
N LYS A 183 -2.25 -24.85 -13.54
CA LYS A 183 -2.45 -23.66 -14.40
C LYS A 183 -3.95 -23.32 -14.43
N VAL A 184 -4.29 -22.04 -14.32
CA VAL A 184 -5.69 -21.59 -14.44
C VAL A 184 -6.19 -21.89 -15.84
N THR A 185 -7.24 -22.69 -15.91
CA THR A 185 -8.05 -22.94 -17.09
C THR A 185 -9.51 -23.04 -16.67
N ARG A 186 -10.42 -22.70 -17.58
CA ARG A 186 -11.86 -22.85 -17.42
C ARG A 186 -12.21 -24.27 -16.99
N ASP A 187 -11.67 -25.28 -17.68
CA ASP A 187 -11.96 -26.68 -17.43
C ASP A 187 -11.53 -27.16 -16.04
N LEU A 188 -10.41 -26.64 -15.53
CA LEU A 188 -9.95 -26.94 -14.17
C LEU A 188 -10.92 -26.36 -13.13
N ILE A 189 -11.34 -25.10 -13.29
CA ILE A 189 -12.29 -24.45 -12.39
C ILE A 189 -13.63 -25.21 -12.40
N LEU A 190 -14.14 -25.58 -13.58
CA LEU A 190 -15.39 -26.34 -13.72
C LEU A 190 -15.32 -27.73 -13.10
N SER A 191 -14.16 -28.37 -13.20
CA SER A 191 -13.90 -29.70 -12.64
C SER A 191 -13.84 -29.65 -11.11
N ILE A 192 -13.16 -28.65 -10.53
CA ILE A 192 -13.10 -28.45 -9.08
C ILE A 192 -14.50 -28.20 -8.50
N THR A 193 -15.29 -27.37 -9.17
CA THR A 193 -16.66 -26.98 -8.76
C THR A 193 -17.74 -28.00 -9.13
N HIS A 194 -17.38 -29.17 -9.64
CA HIS A 194 -18.34 -30.23 -9.93
C HIS A 194 -18.96 -30.75 -8.62
N PRO A 195 -20.30 -30.94 -8.51
CA PRO A 195 -20.93 -31.38 -7.25
C PRO A 195 -20.36 -32.69 -6.68
N ASP A 196 -19.93 -33.61 -7.54
CA ASP A 196 -19.32 -34.88 -7.12
C ASP A 196 -17.84 -34.77 -6.73
N SER A 197 -17.19 -33.64 -7.01
CA SER A 197 -15.78 -33.41 -6.67
C SER A 197 -15.64 -33.15 -5.17
N PRO A 198 -14.74 -33.81 -4.42
CA PRO A 198 -14.54 -33.48 -3.01
C PRO A 198 -14.02 -32.05 -2.78
N LEU A 199 -13.57 -31.35 -3.83
CA LEU A 199 -13.03 -29.99 -3.77
C LEU A 199 -14.08 -28.89 -3.96
N HIS A 200 -15.32 -29.25 -4.28
CA HIS A 200 -16.37 -28.27 -4.61
C HIS A 200 -16.87 -27.50 -3.37
N ASP A 201 -16.67 -28.05 -2.18
CA ASP A 201 -17.08 -27.44 -0.93
C ASP A 201 -15.97 -26.55 -0.37
N GLY A 202 -16.06 -25.26 -0.67
CA GLY A 202 -15.12 -24.23 -0.21
C GLY A 202 -14.67 -23.31 -1.33
N ALA A 203 -13.69 -22.46 -1.01
CA ALA A 203 -13.14 -21.49 -1.94
C ALA A 203 -12.02 -22.07 -2.80
N ILE A 204 -11.96 -21.56 -4.04
CA ILE A 204 -10.84 -21.73 -4.94
C ILE A 204 -9.96 -20.48 -4.80
N ILE A 205 -8.69 -20.66 -4.45
CA ILE A 205 -7.72 -19.57 -4.34
C ILE A 205 -6.89 -19.55 -5.62
N ILE A 206 -6.92 -18.41 -6.32
CA ILE A 206 -6.17 -18.19 -7.56
C ILE A 206 -5.08 -17.16 -7.28
N SER A 207 -3.83 -17.54 -7.51
CA SER A 207 -2.65 -16.73 -7.28
C SER A 207 -1.87 -16.58 -8.58
N GLY A 208 -2.02 -15.42 -9.24
CA GLY A 208 -1.46 -15.21 -10.57
C GLY A 208 -2.11 -16.10 -11.63
N ASP A 209 -1.30 -16.88 -12.35
CA ASP A 209 -1.72 -17.80 -13.41
C ASP A 209 -2.02 -19.23 -12.91
N ARG A 210 -2.10 -19.42 -11.59
CA ARG A 210 -2.25 -20.75 -10.97
C ARG A 210 -3.40 -20.80 -9.97
N VAL A 211 -4.12 -21.92 -9.97
CA VAL A 211 -5.02 -22.32 -8.89
C VAL A 211 -4.14 -22.86 -7.76
N ALA A 212 -3.96 -22.06 -6.71
CA ALA A 212 -3.09 -22.42 -5.59
C ALA A 212 -3.69 -23.56 -4.75
N ALA A 213 -4.96 -23.41 -4.37
CA ALA A 213 -5.68 -24.38 -3.55
C ALA A 213 -7.18 -24.36 -3.85
N ALA A 214 -7.87 -25.46 -3.51
CA ALA A 214 -9.32 -25.60 -3.59
C ALA A 214 -9.89 -26.22 -2.31
N GLY A 215 -11.22 -26.17 -2.14
CA GLY A 215 -11.87 -26.60 -0.90
C GLY A 215 -11.42 -25.79 0.32
N VAL A 216 -11.01 -24.53 0.11
CA VAL A 216 -10.47 -23.69 1.19
C VAL A 216 -11.60 -23.13 2.04
N ILE A 217 -11.56 -23.39 3.34
CA ILE A 217 -12.48 -22.79 4.31
C ILE A 217 -12.00 -21.37 4.63
N LEU A 218 -12.74 -20.38 4.17
CA LEU A 218 -12.42 -18.97 4.43
C LEU A 218 -12.82 -18.56 5.86
N PRO A 219 -12.03 -17.70 6.52
CA PRO A 219 -12.41 -17.14 7.81
C PRO A 219 -13.65 -16.24 7.67
N ILE A 220 -14.53 -16.27 8.67
CA ILE A 220 -15.69 -15.37 8.75
C ILE A 220 -15.40 -14.28 9.79
N ASN A 221 -15.47 -13.03 9.38
CA ASN A 221 -15.27 -11.88 10.27
C ASN A 221 -16.54 -11.64 11.12
N GLN A 222 -16.37 -11.32 12.40
CA GLN A 222 -17.49 -11.04 13.31
C GLN A 222 -18.33 -9.84 12.87
N GLU A 223 -17.70 -8.81 12.29
CA GLU A 223 -18.39 -7.63 11.74
C GLU A 223 -19.29 -8.00 10.56
N VAL A 224 -18.92 -9.03 9.78
CA VAL A 224 -19.70 -9.53 8.64
C VAL A 224 -20.84 -10.44 9.11
N MET A 225 -20.67 -11.11 10.24
CA MET A 225 -21.67 -12.04 10.79
C MET A 225 -22.98 -11.35 11.18
N SER A 226 -22.92 -10.05 11.53
CA SER A 226 -24.09 -9.25 11.89
C SER A 226 -24.78 -8.60 10.69
N LEU A 227 -24.18 -8.63 9.50
CA LEU A 227 -24.77 -8.06 8.28
C LEU A 227 -25.85 -8.98 7.70
N PRO A 228 -26.93 -8.43 7.12
CA PRO A 228 -27.99 -9.20 6.47
C PRO A 228 -27.57 -9.72 5.08
N LEU A 229 -26.44 -10.43 5.01
CA LEU A 229 -25.93 -11.05 3.78
C LEU A 229 -26.58 -12.42 3.51
N ARG A 230 -26.68 -12.75 2.21
CA ARG A 230 -27.26 -14.01 1.73
C ARG A 230 -26.28 -15.18 1.92
N GLY A 231 -26.63 -16.18 2.74
CA GLY A 231 -25.91 -17.46 2.79
C GLY A 231 -24.48 -17.41 3.34
N ALA A 232 -23.86 -18.59 3.48
CA ALA A 232 -22.51 -18.73 4.06
C ALA A 232 -21.40 -18.31 3.08
N ARG A 233 -21.55 -18.59 1.77
CA ARG A 233 -20.55 -18.26 0.75
C ARG A 233 -20.37 -16.74 0.57
N HIS A 234 -21.44 -15.95 0.58
CA HIS A 234 -21.31 -14.49 0.49
C HIS A 234 -20.65 -13.90 1.75
N ARG A 235 -20.97 -14.41 2.94
CA ARG A 235 -20.30 -13.97 4.18
C ARG A 235 -18.81 -14.28 4.15
N ALA A 236 -18.45 -15.47 3.70
CA ALA A 236 -17.06 -15.89 3.51
C ALA A 236 -16.33 -14.98 2.49
N ALA A 237 -16.98 -14.71 1.35
CA ALA A 237 -16.44 -13.85 0.29
C ALA A 237 -16.26 -12.40 0.72
N LEU A 238 -17.19 -11.82 1.47
CA LEU A 238 -17.03 -10.49 2.01
C LEU A 238 -15.92 -10.46 3.08
N SER A 239 -15.88 -11.46 3.96
CA SER A 239 -14.93 -11.52 5.07
C SER A 239 -13.47 -11.51 4.60
N ILE A 240 -13.13 -12.22 3.52
CA ILE A 240 -11.75 -12.24 3.01
C ILE A 240 -11.28 -10.85 2.52
N THR A 241 -12.19 -9.97 2.13
CA THR A 241 -11.86 -8.59 1.71
C THR A 241 -11.60 -7.62 2.87
N TYR A 242 -11.80 -8.06 4.12
CA TYR A 242 -11.42 -7.26 5.30
C TYR A 242 -9.93 -7.34 5.60
N ASP A 243 -9.36 -8.53 5.42
CA ASP A 243 -7.98 -8.83 5.77
C ASP A 243 -7.04 -8.83 4.54
N SER A 244 -7.59 -8.71 3.33
CA SER A 244 -6.84 -8.70 2.08
C SER A 244 -7.42 -7.73 1.03
N ASP A 245 -6.63 -7.40 0.00
CA ASP A 245 -7.07 -6.63 -1.17
C ASP A 245 -7.59 -7.54 -2.29
N ALA A 246 -7.81 -8.82 -2.00
CA ALA A 246 -8.27 -9.82 -2.94
C ALA A 246 -9.66 -9.52 -3.50
N VAL A 247 -9.92 -9.99 -4.70
CA VAL A 247 -11.25 -9.93 -5.34
C VAL A 247 -11.91 -11.28 -5.15
N SER A 248 -13.04 -11.32 -4.46
CA SER A 248 -13.81 -12.56 -4.29
C SER A 248 -15.05 -12.53 -5.17
N VAL A 249 -15.28 -13.61 -5.91
CA VAL A 249 -16.42 -13.78 -6.81
C VAL A 249 -17.26 -14.94 -6.29
N VAL A 250 -18.54 -14.69 -6.03
CA VAL A 250 -19.51 -15.70 -5.63
C VAL A 250 -20.50 -15.92 -6.76
N ILE A 251 -20.76 -17.19 -7.08
CA ILE A 251 -21.85 -17.62 -7.93
C ILE A 251 -22.88 -18.32 -7.04
N SER A 252 -24.13 -17.86 -7.11
CA SER A 252 -25.24 -18.42 -6.34
C SER A 252 -25.73 -19.74 -6.96
N GLU A 253 -25.94 -20.76 -6.12
CA GLU A 253 -26.50 -22.05 -6.53
C GLU A 253 -28.02 -21.98 -6.80
N GLU A 254 -28.71 -20.99 -6.23
CA GLU A 254 -30.18 -20.88 -6.34
C GLU A 254 -30.60 -20.26 -7.68
N ASN A 255 -29.93 -19.16 -8.05
CA ASN A 255 -30.34 -18.32 -9.17
C ASN A 255 -29.21 -18.08 -10.19
N GLY A 256 -27.98 -18.55 -9.95
CA GLY A 256 -26.83 -18.30 -10.82
C GLY A 256 -26.30 -16.87 -10.74
N GLU A 257 -26.79 -16.05 -9.82
CA GLU A 257 -26.37 -14.64 -9.67
C GLU A 257 -24.87 -14.55 -9.34
N ILE A 258 -24.17 -13.67 -10.05
CA ILE A 258 -22.75 -13.40 -9.85
C ILE A 258 -22.61 -12.15 -8.96
N THR A 259 -21.89 -12.27 -7.86
CA THR A 259 -21.57 -11.15 -6.97
C THR A 259 -20.07 -11.04 -6.78
N LEU A 260 -19.53 -9.86 -7.07
CA LEU A 260 -18.16 -9.48 -6.73
C LEU A 260 -18.11 -8.84 -5.34
N TYR A 261 -17.06 -9.18 -4.60
CA TYR A 261 -16.69 -8.60 -3.32
C TYR A 261 -15.29 -8.02 -3.42
N VAL A 262 -15.17 -6.71 -3.19
CA VAL A 262 -13.91 -5.96 -3.28
C VAL A 262 -13.93 -4.85 -2.24
N GLU A 263 -12.85 -4.67 -1.48
CA GLU A 263 -12.71 -3.56 -0.51
C GLU A 263 -13.93 -3.43 0.42
N LYS A 264 -14.44 -4.56 0.94
CA LYS A 264 -15.60 -4.63 1.84
C LYS A 264 -16.94 -4.20 1.23
N MET A 265 -16.99 -4.04 -0.09
CA MET A 265 -18.20 -3.71 -0.84
C MET A 265 -18.66 -4.92 -1.64
N GLU A 266 -19.98 -5.01 -1.87
CA GLU A 266 -20.57 -5.98 -2.78
C GLU A 266 -21.08 -5.31 -4.05
N LYS A 267 -20.88 -5.98 -5.18
CA LYS A 267 -21.37 -5.55 -6.49
C LYS A 267 -21.94 -6.74 -7.24
N LYS A 268 -23.25 -6.72 -7.43
CA LYS A 268 -23.95 -7.68 -8.31
C LYS A 268 -23.59 -7.40 -9.75
N VAL A 269 -23.38 -8.46 -10.52
CA VAL A 269 -22.98 -8.39 -11.92
C VAL A 269 -24.05 -9.05 -12.77
N ALA A 270 -24.61 -8.30 -13.72
CA ALA A 270 -25.75 -8.77 -14.52
C ALA A 270 -25.32 -9.47 -15.81
N THR A 271 -24.22 -9.04 -16.42
CA THR A 271 -23.77 -9.54 -17.74
C THR A 271 -22.30 -9.96 -17.72
N GLY A 272 -21.94 -10.87 -18.64
CA GLY A 272 -20.54 -11.27 -18.84
C GLY A 272 -19.65 -10.09 -19.23
N ASP A 273 -20.17 -9.11 -19.96
CA ASP A 273 -19.43 -7.90 -20.34
C ASP A 273 -19.18 -6.96 -19.15
N GLU A 274 -20.15 -6.83 -18.24
CA GLU A 274 -19.95 -6.09 -16.99
C GLU A 274 -18.90 -6.79 -16.12
N LEU A 275 -18.97 -8.12 -16.01
CA LEU A 275 -17.97 -8.93 -15.27
C LEU A 275 -16.57 -8.69 -15.84
N ARG A 276 -16.46 -8.78 -17.17
CA ARG A 276 -15.22 -8.55 -17.90
C ARG A 276 -14.68 -7.16 -17.57
N LEU A 277 -15.45 -6.11 -17.83
CA LEU A 277 -15.03 -4.73 -17.56
C LEU A 277 -14.57 -4.52 -16.11
N LEU A 278 -15.28 -5.07 -15.13
CA LEU A 278 -14.93 -4.96 -13.72
C LEU A 278 -13.61 -5.67 -13.41
N LEU A 279 -13.44 -6.91 -13.86
CA LEU A 279 -12.21 -7.68 -13.60
C LEU A 279 -11.01 -7.05 -14.33
N TYR A 280 -11.17 -6.60 -15.57
CA TYR A 280 -10.13 -5.86 -16.28
C TYR A 280 -9.81 -4.52 -15.60
N ARG A 281 -10.76 -3.85 -14.95
CA ARG A 281 -10.44 -2.64 -14.17
C ARG A 281 -9.66 -2.95 -12.90
N LEU A 282 -9.94 -4.09 -12.27
CA LEU A 282 -9.32 -4.49 -10.99
C LEU A 282 -7.92 -5.10 -11.16
N PHE A 283 -7.71 -5.83 -12.26
CA PHE A 283 -6.46 -6.53 -12.57
C PHE A 283 -5.70 -5.93 -13.75
N GLY A 284 -6.39 -5.28 -14.68
CA GLY A 284 -5.78 -4.60 -15.80
C GLY A 284 -5.07 -3.34 -15.34
N ARG A 285 -3.90 -3.15 -15.93
CA ARG A 285 -3.05 -1.99 -15.74
C ARG A 285 -3.84 -0.73 -16.10
N ARG A 286 -3.69 0.33 -15.29
CA ARG A 286 -3.97 1.72 -15.69
C ARG A 286 -3.20 1.99 -17.00
N ARG A 287 -3.81 1.68 -18.15
CA ARG A 287 -3.36 2.17 -19.45
C ARG A 287 -3.64 3.67 -19.42
N GLU A 288 -2.57 4.45 -19.63
CA GLU A 288 -2.61 5.84 -20.09
C GLU A 288 -3.05 6.94 -19.08
N GLU A 289 -2.08 7.44 -18.31
CA GLU A 289 -1.97 8.87 -17.97
C GLU A 289 -0.72 9.49 -18.65
N LYS A 290 -0.24 8.89 -19.76
CA LYS A 290 0.94 9.38 -20.51
C LYS A 290 0.75 9.41 -22.04
N GLY A 291 -0.49 9.37 -22.52
CA GLY A 291 -0.80 9.35 -23.96
C GLY A 291 -1.21 10.69 -24.58
N GLU A 292 -1.63 11.68 -23.78
CA GLU A 292 -2.15 12.96 -24.30
C GLU A 292 -1.18 14.12 -23.98
N GLU A 293 -0.01 14.12 -24.62
CA GLU A 293 0.80 15.34 -24.76
C GLU A 293 1.44 15.46 -26.16
N SER A 294 0.93 14.70 -27.15
CA SER A 294 1.26 14.95 -28.55
C SER A 294 0.02 14.78 -29.42
N GLU A 295 -0.86 15.77 -29.42
CA GLU A 295 -1.65 16.15 -30.61
C GLU A 295 -2.44 17.44 -30.30
N GLY A 296 -2.09 18.50 -31.04
CA GLY A 296 -2.56 19.87 -30.87
C GLY A 296 -1.33 20.77 -30.98
N GLU A 297 -1.11 21.57 -32.00
CA GLU A 297 -2.08 22.26 -32.85
C GLU A 297 -1.27 22.92 -33.98
N GLU A 298 -1.57 22.65 -35.24
CA GLU A 298 -1.39 23.67 -36.29
C GLU A 298 -2.46 23.48 -37.37
N LYS A 299 -3.34 24.49 -37.43
CA LYS A 299 -4.55 24.58 -38.26
C LYS A 299 -4.21 24.83 -39.73
N PRO A 300 -5.09 24.45 -40.68
CA PRO A 300 -4.97 24.90 -42.06
C PRO A 300 -5.52 26.32 -42.18
N VAL A 301 -4.76 27.21 -42.82
CA VAL A 301 -5.25 28.50 -43.33
C VAL A 301 -5.21 28.43 -44.85
N LEU A 302 -6.37 28.67 -45.45
CA LEU A 302 -6.60 28.80 -46.90
C LEU A 302 -6.07 30.14 -47.43
N SER A 303 -5.49 30.10 -48.62
CA SER A 303 -5.59 31.14 -49.67
C SER A 303 -5.47 30.38 -51.00
N GLU A 304 -6.49 30.38 -51.88
CA GLU A 304 -6.61 31.32 -53.03
C GLU A 304 -5.27 31.45 -53.79
N GLU A 305 -5.11 31.24 -55.09
CA GLU A 305 -5.97 31.07 -56.26
C GLU A 305 -4.99 30.77 -57.42
N GLU A 306 -5.25 29.81 -58.30
CA GLU A 306 -4.95 29.92 -59.75
C GLU A 306 -5.45 28.68 -60.52
N VAL A 307 -6.14 28.98 -61.62
CA VAL A 307 -6.80 28.11 -62.61
C VAL A 307 -6.09 28.42 -63.95
N PRO A 308 -6.19 27.65 -65.05
CA PRO A 308 -6.22 26.20 -65.30
C PRO A 308 -5.12 25.76 -66.31
N GLU A 309 -5.02 24.47 -66.66
CA GLU A 309 -4.79 24.11 -68.08
C GLU A 309 -5.55 22.84 -68.49
N GLU A 310 -6.26 22.95 -69.61
CA GLU A 310 -6.96 21.90 -70.34
C GLU A 310 -5.99 20.89 -70.97
N GLY A 311 -6.39 19.62 -71.09
CA GLY A 311 -5.54 18.64 -71.77
C GLY A 311 -6.08 17.22 -71.96
N LYS A 312 -7.18 17.08 -72.71
CA LYS A 312 -7.44 16.04 -73.74
C LYS A 312 -7.29 14.52 -73.40
N THR A 313 -8.45 13.88 -73.28
CA THR A 313 -8.92 12.58 -73.86
C THR A 313 -8.04 11.30 -73.81
N PRO A 314 -8.59 10.13 -73.44
CA PRO A 314 -7.94 8.83 -73.62
C PRO A 314 -8.35 8.18 -74.98
N ALA A 315 -7.36 7.68 -75.71
CA ALA A 315 -7.49 6.66 -76.74
C ALA A 315 -6.23 5.80 -76.60
N GLY A 316 -6.30 4.56 -76.11
CA GLY A 316 -6.89 3.43 -76.81
C GLY A 316 -5.82 2.83 -77.72
N ASP A 317 -5.18 1.73 -77.32
CA ASP A 317 -4.78 0.73 -78.30
C ASP A 317 -4.54 -0.66 -77.69
N THR A 318 -5.09 -1.64 -78.39
CA THR A 318 -4.90 -3.08 -78.30
C THR A 318 -3.86 -3.48 -79.34
N ALA A 319 -2.78 -4.17 -78.99
CA ALA A 319 -2.15 -5.12 -79.91
C ALA A 319 -0.99 -5.91 -79.26
N LYS A 320 -1.10 -7.25 -79.46
CA LYS A 320 -0.10 -8.32 -79.37
C LYS A 320 0.30 -8.88 -78.00
#